data_AF-A0AAV6B7A9-F1
#
_entry.id   AF-A0AAV6B7A9-F1
#
_cell.length_a   1.000
_cell.length_b   1.000
_cell.length_c   1.000
_cell.angle_alpha   90.00
_cell.angle_beta   90.00
_cell.angle_gamma   90.00
#
_symmetry.space_group_name_H-M   'P 1'
#
loop_
_entity.id
_entity.type
_entity.pdbx_description
1 polymer ?
#
loop_
_entity_poly.entity_id
_entity_poly.type
_entity_poly.pdbx_seq_one_letter_code
_entity_poly.pdbx_strand_id
1 'polypeptide(L)'
;ATVKVRVGDETAHTVAEGDGPVNALDSALRLALGRFFPQLKKVQLTDYKVRIIESKTGTAAKTRVLIESTNGKDEWGTVGVSGNIIEASLQALVDSMEYALMRK
;
A
#
# COMPACT_ATOMS: atom_id res chain seq x y z
N ALA A 1 -7.31 -0.77 11.21
CA ALA A 1 -7.77 0.00 10.03
C ALA A 1 -8.90 -0.76 9.35
N THR A 2 -9.74 -0.02 8.63
CA THR A 2 -10.90 -0.57 7.91
C THR A 2 -10.74 -0.25 6.44
N VAL A 3 -10.89 -1.25 5.57
CA VAL A 3 -10.74 -1.12 4.13
C VAL A 3 -11.96 -1.66 3.42
N LYS A 4 -12.47 -0.89 2.46
CA LYS A 4 -13.53 -1.33 1.54
C LYS A 4 -12.96 -1.31 0.13
N VAL A 5 -12.99 -2.45 -0.55
CA VAL A 5 -12.61 -2.58 -1.96
C VAL A 5 -13.80 -3.08 -2.77
N ARG A 6 -13.82 -2.72 -4.04
CA ARG A 6 -14.78 -3.24 -5.02
C ARG A 6 -14.01 -3.86 -6.18
N VAL A 7 -14.32 -5.11 -6.51
CA VAL A 7 -13.74 -5.85 -7.63
C VAL A 7 -14.89 -6.32 -8.51
N GLY A 8 -15.05 -5.69 -9.68
CA GLY A 8 -16.26 -5.84 -10.49
C GLY A 8 -17.50 -5.43 -9.69
N ASP A 9 -18.48 -6.33 -9.60
CA ASP A 9 -19.73 -6.13 -8.86
C ASP A 9 -19.65 -6.56 -7.38
N GLU A 10 -18.56 -7.23 -6.98
CA GLU A 10 -18.38 -7.67 -5.60
C GLU A 10 -17.67 -6.59 -4.75
N THR A 11 -18.11 -6.45 -3.51
CA THR A 11 -17.49 -5.57 -2.52
C THR A 11 -16.97 -6.42 -1.35
N ALA A 12 -15.75 -6.15 -0.91
CA ALA A 12 -15.23 -6.67 0.35
C ALA A 12 -14.98 -5.54 1.34
N HIS A 13 -15.34 -5.78 2.59
CA HIS A 13 -15.12 -4.87 3.70
C HIS A 13 -14.36 -5.63 4.78
N THR A 14 -13.13 -5.21 5.06
CA THR A 14 -12.23 -5.89 5.99
C THR A 14 -11.74 -4.94 7.06
N VAL A 15 -11.44 -5.50 8.22
CA VAL A 15 -10.83 -4.81 9.34
C VAL A 15 -9.60 -5.61 9.75
N ALA A 16 -8.50 -4.91 10.03
CA ALA A 16 -7.29 -5.51 10.58
C ALA A 16 -6.65 -4.59 11.61
N GLU A 17 -5.99 -5.19 12.58
CA GLU A 17 -5.07 -4.52 13.51
C GLU A 17 -3.64 -4.58 12.96
N GLY A 18 -2.73 -3.84 13.59
CA GLY A 18 -1.32 -3.79 13.20
C GLY A 18 -0.53 -2.80 14.05
N ASP A 19 0.79 -2.85 13.91
CA ASP A 19 1.75 -2.02 14.64
C ASP A 19 1.79 -0.60 14.05
N GLY A 20 0.70 0.13 14.26
CA GLY A 20 0.49 1.47 13.73
C GLY A 20 -0.44 1.54 12.51
N PRO A 21 -0.84 2.75 12.10
CA PRO A 21 -1.93 2.94 11.15
C PRO A 21 -1.62 2.40 9.76
N VAL A 22 -0.38 2.54 9.28
CA VAL A 22 0.04 2.06 7.95
C VAL A 22 0.11 0.53 7.92
N ASN A 23 0.62 -0.10 8.98
CA ASN A 23 0.66 -1.57 9.05
C ASN A 23 -0.75 -2.15 9.13
N ALA A 24 -1.63 -1.57 9.95
CA ALA A 24 -3.03 -2.00 10.01
C ALA A 24 -3.75 -1.81 8.66
N LEU A 25 -3.41 -0.76 7.90
CA LEU A 25 -3.95 -0.50 6.56
C LEU A 25 -3.47 -1.54 5.54
N ASP A 26 -2.17 -1.85 5.50
CA ASP A 26 -1.62 -2.90 4.64
C ASP A 26 -2.26 -4.26 4.94
N SER A 27 -2.36 -4.64 6.21
CA SER A 27 -3.02 -5.88 6.63
C SER A 27 -4.49 -5.94 6.18
N ALA A 28 -5.25 -4.87 6.38
CA ALA A 28 -6.65 -4.81 5.97
C ALA A 28 -6.80 -4.89 4.44
N LEU A 29 -5.94 -4.21 3.69
CA LEU A 29 -5.91 -4.22 2.22
C LEU A 29 -5.58 -5.62 1.69
N ARG A 30 -4.58 -6.30 2.28
CA ARG A 30 -4.20 -7.68 1.92
C ARG A 30 -5.32 -8.67 2.19
N LEU A 31 -6.03 -8.54 3.31
CA LEU A 31 -7.22 -9.36 3.60
C LEU A 31 -8.33 -9.12 2.55
N ALA A 32 -8.55 -7.87 2.16
CA ALA A 32 -9.59 -7.51 1.20
C ALA A 32 -9.27 -8.06 -0.20
N LEU A 33 -8.06 -7.80 -0.69
CA LEU A 33 -7.63 -8.20 -2.04
C LEU A 33 -7.33 -9.70 -2.14
N GLY A 34 -6.83 -10.32 -1.08
CA GLY A 34 -6.48 -11.74 -1.04
C GLY A 34 -7.68 -12.68 -1.26
N ARG A 35 -8.92 -12.19 -1.05
CA ARG A 35 -10.15 -12.90 -1.43
C ARG A 35 -10.32 -13.03 -2.94
N PHE A 36 -9.96 -11.99 -3.70
CA PHE A 36 -10.15 -11.94 -5.15
C PHE A 36 -8.89 -12.35 -5.92
N PHE A 37 -7.72 -12.11 -5.35
CA PHE A 37 -6.42 -12.36 -5.98
C PHE A 37 -5.49 -13.15 -5.06
N PRO A 38 -5.68 -14.48 -4.93
CA PRO A 38 -4.87 -15.32 -4.05
C PRO A 38 -3.35 -15.26 -4.32
N GLN A 39 -2.94 -14.92 -5.54
CA GLN A 39 -1.54 -14.73 -5.92
C GLN A 39 -0.85 -13.62 -5.12
N LEU A 40 -1.59 -12.62 -4.64
CA LEU A 40 -1.05 -11.52 -3.85
C LEU A 40 -0.56 -11.96 -2.47
N LYS A 41 -0.93 -13.16 -1.99
CA LYS A 41 -0.41 -13.72 -0.74
C LYS A 41 1.11 -13.92 -0.75
N LYS A 42 1.73 -14.01 -1.94
CA LYS A 42 3.18 -14.12 -2.09
C LYS A 42 3.90 -12.77 -2.05
N VAL A 43 3.17 -11.66 -2.21
CA VAL A 43 3.74 -10.33 -2.20
C VAL A 43 4.12 -9.96 -0.77
N GLN A 44 5.33 -9.48 -0.54
CA GLN A 44 5.82 -9.02 0.75
C GLN A 44 6.47 -7.65 0.58
N LEU A 45 6.26 -6.76 1.56
CA LEU A 45 7.03 -5.51 1.63
C LEU A 45 8.42 -5.83 2.16
N THR A 46 9.46 -5.39 1.44
CA THR A 46 10.86 -5.57 1.83
C THR A 46 11.47 -4.30 2.39
N ASP A 47 10.97 -3.14 1.98
CA ASP A 47 11.43 -1.84 2.50
C ASP A 47 10.32 -0.78 2.48
N TYR A 48 10.43 0.16 3.40
CA TYR A 48 9.49 1.27 3.57
C TYR A 48 10.25 2.54 3.99
N LYS A 49 10.29 3.53 3.09
CA LYS A 49 11.06 4.77 3.29
C LYS A 49 10.16 6.00 3.12
N VAL A 50 10.19 6.88 4.12
CA VAL A 50 9.46 8.16 4.10
C VAL A 50 10.44 9.32 3.95
N ARG A 51 10.16 10.24 3.04
CA ARG A 51 10.94 11.46 2.82
C ARG A 51 10.04 12.67 2.66
N ILE A 52 10.43 13.80 3.23
CA ILE A 52 9.76 15.08 3.02
C ILE A 52 10.35 15.72 1.75
N ILE A 53 9.50 16.09 0.77
CA ILE A 53 9.94 16.63 -0.53
C ILE A 53 10.26 18.13 -0.41
N GLU A 54 9.33 18.91 0.13
CA GLU A 54 9.44 20.37 0.22
C GLU A 54 9.19 20.79 1.66
N SER A 55 10.25 20.98 2.44
CA SER A 55 10.17 21.33 3.86
C SER A 55 9.86 22.80 4.12
N LYS A 56 9.89 23.66 3.08
CA LYS A 56 9.67 25.11 3.22
C LYS A 56 8.27 25.49 3.68
N THR A 57 7.28 24.61 3.49
CA THR A 57 5.89 24.82 3.90
C THR A 57 5.57 24.26 5.29
N GLY A 58 6.58 23.78 6.04
CA GLY A 58 6.39 23.28 7.39
C GLY A 58 5.45 22.07 7.45
N THR A 59 4.38 22.15 8.24
CA THR A 59 3.39 21.07 8.38
C THR A 59 2.57 20.82 7.12
N ALA A 60 2.59 21.74 6.14
CA ALA A 60 1.98 21.55 4.83
C ALA A 60 2.94 20.92 3.79
N ALA A 61 4.07 20.38 4.24
CA ALA A 61 5.03 19.72 3.37
C ALA A 61 4.46 18.44 2.75
N LYS A 62 4.79 18.20 1.49
CA LYS A 62 4.47 16.93 0.83
C LYS A 62 5.42 15.84 1.32
N THR A 63 4.83 14.72 1.70
CA THR A 63 5.52 13.49 2.06
C THR A 63 5.56 12.55 0.85
N ARG A 64 6.73 11.99 0.58
CA ARG A 64 6.96 10.89 -0.36
C ARG A 64 7.14 9.61 0.44
N VAL A 65 6.39 8.59 0.08
CA VAL A 65 6.54 7.23 0.61
C VAL A 65 7.02 6.35 -0.53
N LEU A 66 8.16 5.69 -0.34
CA LEU A 66 8.69 4.68 -1.24
C LEU A 66 8.56 3.31 -0.58
N ILE A 67 7.98 2.37 -1.31
CA ILE A 67 7.78 0.99 -0.87
C ILE A 67 8.48 0.08 -1.86
N GLU A 68 9.28 -0.84 -1.33
CA GLU A 68 9.84 -1.95 -2.11
C GLU A 68 9.07 -3.23 -1.76
N SER A 69 8.82 -4.05 -2.76
CA SER A 69 8.03 -5.27 -2.64
C SER A 69 8.63 -6.39 -3.48
N THR A 70 8.43 -7.62 -3.03
CA THR A 70 8.85 -8.84 -3.74
C THR A 70 7.72 -9.86 -3.77
N ASN A 71 7.69 -10.70 -4.79
CA ASN A 71 6.87 -11.92 -4.84
C ASN A 71 7.70 -13.21 -4.62
N GLY A 72 8.97 -13.06 -4.21
CA GLY A 72 9.96 -14.12 -4.08
C GLY A 72 10.74 -14.45 -5.35
N LYS A 73 10.42 -13.81 -6.48
CA LYS A 73 11.15 -13.94 -7.76
C LYS A 73 11.62 -12.61 -8.30
N ASP A 74 10.72 -11.63 -8.31
CA ASP A 74 10.96 -10.28 -8.77
C ASP A 74 10.86 -9.30 -7.60
N GLU A 75 11.55 -8.19 -7.73
CA GLU A 75 11.46 -7.03 -6.83
C GLU A 75 11.00 -5.81 -7.62
N TRP A 76 10.20 -4.95 -6.98
CA TRP A 76 9.77 -3.69 -7.57
C TRP A 76 9.57 -2.62 -6.49
N GLY A 77 9.70 -1.36 -6.93
CA GLY A 77 9.49 -0.19 -6.11
C GLY A 77 8.29 0.61 -6.57
N THR A 78 7.55 1.19 -5.64
CA THR A 78 6.42 2.09 -5.90
C THR A 78 6.51 3.33 -5.02
N VAL A 79 5.87 4.42 -5.45
CA VAL A 79 6.00 5.72 -4.79
C VAL A 79 4.64 6.40 -4.70
N GLY A 80 4.25 6.79 -3.49
CA GLY A 80 3.11 7.65 -3.24
C GLY A 80 3.55 9.03 -2.73
N VAL A 81 2.82 10.08 -3.10
CA VAL A 81 3.13 11.46 -2.70
C VAL A 81 1.86 12.19 -2.30
N SER A 82 1.76 12.58 -1.03
CA SER A 82 0.64 13.37 -0.50
C SER A 82 1.09 14.28 0.63
N GLY A 83 0.29 15.30 0.96
CA GLY A 83 0.43 16.04 2.22
C GLY A 83 0.05 15.21 3.46
N ASN A 84 -0.62 14.07 3.26
CA ASN A 84 -0.95 13.11 4.31
C ASN A 84 -0.12 11.83 4.14
N ILE A 85 0.64 11.47 5.18
CA ILE A 85 1.47 10.26 5.17
C ILE A 85 0.66 8.99 4.92
N ILE A 86 -0.56 8.86 5.48
CA ILE A 86 -1.41 7.68 5.33
C ILE A 86 -1.88 7.53 3.89
N GLU A 87 -2.23 8.64 3.24
CA GLU A 87 -2.64 8.64 1.84
C GLU A 87 -1.47 8.32 0.91
N ALA A 88 -0.29 8.90 1.16
CA ALA A 88 0.92 8.57 0.42
C ALA A 88 1.28 7.09 0.56
N SER A 89 1.16 6.51 1.76
CA SER A 89 1.37 5.08 1.98
C SER A 89 0.33 4.23 1.25
N LEU A 90 -0.96 4.60 1.31
CA LEU A 90 -2.02 3.87 0.62
C LEU A 90 -1.79 3.84 -0.90
N GLN A 91 -1.44 4.98 -1.48
CA GLN A 91 -1.14 5.07 -2.90
C GLN A 91 0.00 4.12 -3.29
N ALA A 92 1.13 4.18 -2.59
CA ALA A 92 2.26 3.28 -2.86
C ALA A 92 1.88 1.80 -2.69
N LEU A 93 1.10 1.45 -1.65
CA LEU A 93 0.64 0.08 -1.42
C LEU A 93 -0.27 -0.43 -2.55
N VAL A 94 -1.23 0.38 -3.00
CA VAL A 94 -2.14 0.03 -4.09
C VAL A 94 -1.36 -0.14 -5.38
N ASP A 95 -0.50 0.81 -5.73
CA ASP A 95 0.35 0.74 -6.93
C ASP A 95 1.22 -0.54 -6.91
N SER A 96 1.75 -0.92 -5.74
CA SER A 96 2.55 -2.14 -5.58
C SER A 96 1.74 -3.41 -5.85
N MET A 97 0.50 -3.47 -5.33
CA MET A 97 -0.40 -4.60 -5.55
C MET A 97 -0.84 -4.68 -7.01
N GLU A 98 -1.15 -3.54 -7.65
CA GLU A 98 -1.49 -3.49 -9.07
C GLU A 98 -0.33 -3.96 -9.94
N TYR A 99 0.90 -3.49 -9.66
CA TYR A 99 2.09 -3.92 -10.39
C TYR A 99 2.28 -5.44 -10.32
N ALA A 100 2.08 -6.03 -9.13
CA ALA A 100 2.14 -7.48 -8.93
C ALA A 100 1.07 -8.25 -9.73
N LEU A 101 -0.09 -7.64 -10.01
CA LEU A 101 -1.16 -8.25 -10.81
C LEU A 101 -0.93 -8.09 -12.33
N MET A 102 -0.26 -7.01 -12.75
CA MET A 102 0.02 -6.74 -14.16
C MET A 102 1.14 -7.62 -14.73
N ARG A 103 2.13 -8.00 -13.92
CA ARG A 103 3.25 -8.89 -14.32
C ARG A 103 2.87 -10.38 -14.39
N LYS A 104 1.76 -10.69 -15.08
CA LYS A 104 1.46 -12.09 -15.47
C LYS A 104 2.34 -12.55 -16.61
#